data_AF-A0A345DE39-F1
#
_entry.id   AF-A0A345DE39-F1
#
_cell.length_a   1.000
_cell.length_b   1.000
_cell.length_c   1.000
_cell.angle_alpha   90.00
_cell.angle_beta   90.00
_cell.angle_gamma   90.00
#
_symmetry.space_group_name_H-M   'P 1'
#
loop_
_entity.id
_entity.type
_entity.pdbx_description
1 polymer ?
#
loop_
_entity_poly.entity_id
_entity_poly.type
_entity_poly.pdbx_seq_one_letter_code
_entity_poly.pdbx_strand_id
1 'polypeptide(L)'
;MGTQSTTKFIKDILGQQTEEAALTTSAGSIDAQKLVALGAGGFLDPSILNAKVVSSGATDASKVVLLDPSGKIDLTVLPVGVGADVGSIIASEALAAGDFVNVWNSGGAKVRKADATVAGKEAHGFVLSSCASGSSASVYFEGTNTAVTGQTAGKVFLSTTAGLAASAAPASSGNLVQVIGFATSASSINFQSGPTLVKA
;
A
#
# COMPACT_ATOMS: atom_id res chain seq x y z
N MET A 1 -26.99 17.87 8.14
CA MET A 1 -27.50 17.97 6.76
C MET A 1 -26.31 18.11 5.85
N GLY A 2 -26.32 17.40 4.72
CA GLY A 2 -25.31 17.53 3.68
C GLY A 2 -25.24 18.93 3.08
N THR A 3 -24.24 19.15 2.23
CA THR A 3 -24.02 20.41 1.52
C THR A 3 -25.13 20.62 0.50
N GLN A 4 -25.77 21.78 0.54
CA GLN A 4 -26.82 22.14 -0.41
C GLN A 4 -26.23 22.55 -1.76
N SER A 5 -26.86 22.10 -2.83
CA SER A 5 -26.64 22.61 -4.19
C SER A 5 -27.15 24.05 -4.31
N THR A 6 -26.55 24.81 -5.20
CA THR A 6 -27.07 26.13 -5.62
C THR A 6 -28.36 25.99 -6.45
N THR A 7 -28.62 24.81 -7.02
CA THR A 7 -29.83 24.52 -7.78
C THR A 7 -30.93 24.01 -6.86
N LYS A 8 -32.13 24.58 -6.99
CA LYS A 8 -33.32 24.19 -6.24
C LYS A 8 -34.34 23.50 -7.14
N PHE A 9 -35.15 22.64 -6.53
CA PHE A 9 -36.24 21.92 -7.17
C PHE A 9 -37.56 22.21 -6.47
N ILE A 10 -38.65 22.12 -7.23
CA ILE A 10 -40.00 22.20 -6.67
C ILE A 10 -40.38 20.84 -6.08
N LYS A 11 -40.83 20.87 -4.83
CA LYS A 11 -41.36 19.73 -4.09
C LYS A 11 -42.83 19.99 -3.76
N ASP A 12 -43.67 18.99 -4.04
CA ASP A 12 -45.04 18.99 -3.56
C ASP A 12 -45.08 18.51 -2.10
N ILE A 13 -45.70 19.30 -1.24
CA ILE A 13 -45.97 18.96 0.15
C ILE A 13 -47.47 19.16 0.36
N LEU A 14 -48.22 18.07 0.35
CA LEU A 14 -49.68 18.07 0.54
C LEU A 14 -50.42 18.98 -0.45
N GLY A 15 -50.00 18.99 -1.72
CA GLY A 15 -50.60 19.82 -2.76
C GLY A 15 -50.09 21.27 -2.81
N GLN A 16 -49.09 21.61 -2.00
CA GLN A 16 -48.40 22.91 -2.05
C GLN A 16 -47.00 22.77 -2.63
N GLN A 17 -46.65 23.65 -3.57
CA GLN A 17 -45.31 23.70 -4.15
C GLN A 17 -44.36 24.49 -3.25
N THR A 18 -43.25 23.86 -2.88
CA THR A 18 -42.17 24.45 -2.06
C THR A 18 -40.83 24.25 -2.74
N GLU A 19 -39.92 25.22 -2.64
CA GLU A 19 -38.56 25.05 -3.16
C GLU A 19 -37.68 24.35 -2.12
N GLU A 20 -36.98 23.30 -2.55
CA GLU A 20 -35.98 22.60 -1.75
C GLU A 20 -34.69 22.46 -2.54
N ALA A 21 -33.55 22.78 -1.90
CA ALA A 21 -32.25 22.54 -2.51
C ALA A 21 -31.95 21.04 -2.51
N ALA A 22 -31.44 20.53 -3.63
CA ALA A 22 -30.82 19.21 -3.65
C ALA A 22 -29.50 19.22 -2.85
N LEU A 23 -28.99 18.05 -2.53
CA LEU A 23 -27.74 17.90 -1.78
C LEU A 23 -26.61 17.40 -2.68
N THR A 24 -25.43 18.01 -2.56
CA THR A 24 -24.19 17.55 -3.22
C THR A 24 -23.36 16.62 -2.34
N THR A 25 -23.64 16.54 -1.03
CA THR A 25 -23.06 15.56 -0.09
C THR A 25 -24.16 15.04 0.85
N SER A 26 -23.91 13.95 1.58
CA SER A 26 -24.85 13.38 2.57
C SER A 26 -24.23 13.33 3.97
N ALA A 27 -25.03 13.70 4.98
CA ALA A 27 -24.77 13.52 6.40
C ALA A 27 -25.47 12.26 6.95
N GLY A 28 -25.90 11.34 6.08
CA GLY A 28 -26.54 10.09 6.45
C GLY A 28 -28.05 10.20 6.61
N SER A 29 -28.60 9.56 7.64
CA SER A 29 -30.07 9.39 7.82
C SER A 29 -30.85 10.70 7.97
N ILE A 30 -30.19 11.78 8.41
CA ILE A 30 -30.80 13.11 8.50
C ILE A 30 -31.25 13.63 7.12
N ASP A 31 -30.62 13.15 6.04
CA ASP A 31 -30.88 13.58 4.68
C ASP A 31 -31.84 12.64 3.93
N ALA A 32 -32.60 11.82 4.67
CA ALA A 32 -33.60 10.92 4.08
C ALA A 32 -34.58 11.69 3.17
N GLN A 33 -34.90 11.08 2.02
CA GLN A 33 -35.84 11.60 1.00
C GLN A 33 -35.41 12.94 0.36
N LYS A 34 -34.15 13.35 0.50
CA LYS A 34 -33.60 14.50 -0.21
C LYS A 34 -33.23 14.13 -1.65
N LEU A 35 -33.39 15.08 -2.58
CA LEU A 35 -32.87 14.96 -3.94
C LEU A 35 -31.35 15.12 -3.94
N VAL A 36 -30.66 14.31 -4.75
CA VAL A 36 -29.20 14.36 -4.92
C VAL A 36 -28.84 15.21 -6.12
N ALA A 37 -27.70 15.90 -6.06
CA ALA A 37 -27.11 16.67 -7.15
C ALA A 37 -25.66 16.24 -7.40
N LEU A 38 -25.18 16.45 -8.62
CA LEU A 38 -23.77 16.25 -8.96
C LEU A 38 -22.90 17.33 -8.30
N GLY A 39 -21.71 16.95 -7.85
CA GLY A 39 -20.70 17.89 -7.36
C GLY A 39 -19.99 18.64 -8.50
N ALA A 40 -19.00 19.47 -8.16
CA ALA A 40 -18.24 20.26 -9.14
C ALA A 40 -17.54 19.42 -10.21
N GLY A 41 -17.22 18.16 -9.91
CA GLY A 41 -16.62 17.22 -10.86
C GLY A 41 -17.62 16.50 -11.76
N GLY A 42 -18.94 16.74 -11.65
CA GLY A 42 -19.95 16.06 -12.46
C GLY A 42 -20.29 14.63 -12.00
N PHE A 43 -19.87 14.25 -10.81
CA PHE A 43 -20.16 12.94 -10.19
C PHE A 43 -20.87 13.14 -8.85
N LEU A 44 -21.54 12.07 -8.37
CA LEU A 44 -22.06 12.05 -7.01
C LEU A 44 -20.90 11.95 -6.01
N ASP A 45 -21.02 12.68 -4.89
CA ASP A 45 -20.01 12.66 -3.84
C ASP A 45 -19.94 11.28 -3.14
N PRO A 46 -18.75 10.80 -2.73
CA PRO A 46 -18.61 9.53 -2.03
C PRO A 46 -19.52 9.36 -0.80
N SER A 47 -19.86 10.44 -0.11
CA SER A 47 -20.81 10.40 1.02
C SER A 47 -22.24 10.01 0.61
N ILE A 48 -22.66 10.37 -0.62
CA ILE A 48 -23.96 9.99 -1.18
C ILE A 48 -23.95 8.52 -1.61
N LEU A 49 -22.86 8.06 -2.24
CA LEU A 49 -22.71 6.65 -2.62
C LEU A 49 -22.48 5.70 -1.43
N ASN A 50 -22.26 6.23 -0.22
CA ASN A 50 -21.73 5.47 0.91
C ASN A 50 -20.44 4.72 0.53
N ALA A 51 -19.54 5.41 -0.18
CA ALA A 51 -18.30 4.87 -0.71
C ALA A 51 -17.10 5.14 0.21
N LYS A 52 -16.10 4.26 0.16
CA LYS A 52 -14.90 4.35 1.00
C LYS A 52 -13.68 3.85 0.23
N VAL A 53 -12.55 4.54 0.42
CA VAL A 53 -11.24 4.17 -0.18
C VAL A 53 -10.52 3.12 0.69
N VAL A 54 -10.54 3.29 2.01
CA VAL A 54 -9.77 2.46 2.98
C VAL A 54 -10.73 1.80 3.97
N SER A 55 -10.60 0.49 4.21
CA SER A 55 -11.43 -0.24 5.19
C SER A 55 -10.87 -0.15 6.61
N SER A 56 -11.77 0.06 7.57
CA SER A 56 -11.58 -0.04 9.01
C SER A 56 -12.21 -1.32 9.60
N GLY A 57 -12.61 -2.26 8.74
CA GLY A 57 -13.19 -3.54 9.12
C GLY A 57 -14.73 -3.50 9.18
N ALA A 58 -15.32 -4.11 10.20
CA ALA A 58 -16.76 -4.37 10.27
C ALA A 58 -17.64 -3.09 10.22
N THR A 59 -17.10 -1.95 10.64
CA THR A 59 -17.78 -0.62 10.56
C THR A 59 -18.00 -0.13 9.14
N ASP A 60 -17.29 -0.72 8.17
CA ASP A 60 -17.42 -0.40 6.75
C ASP A 60 -18.26 -1.42 5.97
N ALA A 61 -19.02 -2.28 6.66
CA ALA A 61 -19.96 -3.19 6.02
C ALA A 61 -20.96 -2.44 5.12
N SER A 62 -21.29 -3.05 3.97
CA SER A 62 -22.23 -2.53 2.96
C SER A 62 -21.82 -1.20 2.30
N LYS A 63 -20.55 -0.77 2.42
CA LYS A 63 -20.02 0.39 1.70
C LYS A 63 -19.55 0.00 0.28
N VAL A 64 -19.57 0.97 -0.62
CA VAL A 64 -19.03 0.82 -1.98
C VAL A 64 -17.52 1.05 -1.96
N VAL A 65 -16.75 0.19 -2.63
CA VAL A 65 -15.29 0.38 -2.78
C VAL A 65 -15.02 1.49 -3.79
N LEU A 66 -14.15 2.43 -3.43
CA LEU A 66 -13.67 3.52 -4.29
C LEU A 66 -12.16 3.39 -4.54
N LEU A 67 -11.69 3.86 -5.70
CA LEU A 67 -10.26 3.97 -5.97
C LEU A 67 -9.62 5.10 -5.16
N ASP A 68 -8.36 4.92 -4.81
CA ASP A 68 -7.52 5.95 -4.21
C ASP A 68 -7.12 7.04 -5.23
N PRO A 69 -6.44 8.12 -4.81
CA PRO A 69 -5.95 9.16 -5.72
C PRO A 69 -4.96 8.68 -6.79
N SER A 70 -4.40 7.48 -6.66
CA SER A 70 -3.53 6.84 -7.65
C SER A 70 -4.31 5.99 -8.68
N GLY A 71 -5.64 5.91 -8.55
CA GLY A 71 -6.50 5.13 -9.42
C GLY A 71 -6.44 3.63 -9.14
N LYS A 72 -6.09 3.23 -7.91
CA LYS A 72 -5.98 1.84 -7.46
C LYS A 72 -6.94 1.54 -6.33
N ILE A 73 -7.25 0.26 -6.15
CA ILE A 73 -7.98 -0.21 -4.98
C ILE A 73 -6.97 -0.30 -3.82
N ASP A 74 -7.30 0.31 -2.69
CA ASP A 74 -6.48 0.22 -1.48
C ASP A 74 -6.45 -1.23 -0.96
N LEU A 75 -5.28 -1.71 -0.52
CA LEU A 75 -5.12 -3.11 -0.10
C LEU A 75 -6.00 -3.47 1.10
N THR A 76 -6.37 -2.49 1.95
CA THR A 76 -7.20 -2.72 3.13
C THR A 76 -8.63 -3.13 2.81
N VAL A 77 -9.15 -2.83 1.62
CA VAL A 77 -10.50 -3.25 1.21
C VAL A 77 -10.53 -4.66 0.59
N LEU A 78 -9.37 -5.28 0.38
CA LEU A 78 -9.26 -6.66 -0.10
C LEU A 78 -9.25 -7.64 1.09
N PRO A 79 -9.82 -8.84 0.95
CA PRO A 79 -9.68 -9.89 1.95
C PRO A 79 -8.22 -10.26 2.19
N VAL A 80 -7.91 -10.76 3.38
CA VAL A 80 -6.59 -11.34 3.67
C VAL A 80 -6.26 -12.45 2.67
N GLY A 81 -5.04 -12.44 2.12
CA GLY A 81 -4.62 -13.37 1.07
C GLY A 81 -5.01 -12.98 -0.36
N VAL A 82 -5.67 -11.83 -0.57
CA VAL A 82 -5.95 -11.27 -1.90
C VAL A 82 -5.20 -9.94 -2.04
N GLY A 83 -4.23 -9.90 -2.94
CA GLY A 83 -3.34 -8.75 -3.14
C GLY A 83 -1.88 -9.18 -3.16
N ALA A 84 -0.94 -8.22 -3.09
CA ALA A 84 0.45 -8.57 -2.83
C ALA A 84 0.57 -9.26 -1.46
N ASP A 85 1.40 -10.29 -1.34
CA ASP A 85 1.68 -10.92 -0.04
C ASP A 85 2.44 -9.92 0.84
N VAL A 86 1.72 -9.28 1.76
CA VAL A 86 2.22 -8.17 2.59
C VAL A 86 2.01 -8.47 4.07
N GLY A 87 3.09 -8.38 4.85
CA GLY A 87 3.07 -8.44 6.31
C GLY A 87 3.27 -7.06 6.94
N SER A 88 2.47 -6.74 7.95
CA SER A 88 2.69 -5.56 8.81
C SER A 88 3.59 -5.96 10.00
N ILE A 89 4.86 -5.53 9.98
CA ILE A 89 5.87 -5.96 10.95
C ILE A 89 6.60 -4.74 11.52
N ILE A 90 6.79 -4.71 12.85
CA ILE A 90 7.49 -3.60 13.50
C ILE A 90 8.97 -3.56 13.07
N ALA A 91 9.42 -2.42 12.58
CA ALA A 91 10.80 -2.19 12.20
C ALA A 91 11.70 -2.03 13.43
N SER A 92 12.84 -2.73 13.45
CA SER A 92 13.87 -2.57 14.49
C SER A 92 14.87 -1.45 14.18
N GLU A 93 14.81 -0.89 12.97
CA GLU A 93 15.63 0.23 12.53
C GLU A 93 14.87 1.08 11.50
N ALA A 94 15.42 2.23 11.11
CA ALA A 94 14.83 3.04 10.06
C ALA A 94 15.00 2.36 8.69
N LEU A 95 13.90 2.23 7.96
CA LEU A 95 13.85 1.68 6.61
C LEU A 95 13.58 2.80 5.60
N ALA A 96 14.24 2.74 4.46
CA ALA A 96 13.99 3.59 3.31
C ALA A 96 13.09 2.87 2.31
N ALA A 97 12.33 3.65 1.52
CA ALA A 97 11.58 3.08 0.40
C ALA A 97 12.56 2.38 -0.56
N GLY A 98 12.24 1.15 -0.95
CA GLY A 98 13.08 0.31 -1.80
C GLY A 98 14.03 -0.62 -1.05
N ASP A 99 14.17 -0.48 0.29
CA ASP A 99 15.03 -1.37 1.07
C ASP A 99 14.52 -2.83 0.99
N PHE A 100 15.43 -3.74 0.70
CA PHE A 100 15.25 -5.18 0.92
C PHE A 100 15.44 -5.50 2.40
N VAL A 101 14.55 -6.30 2.95
CA VAL A 101 14.42 -6.49 4.39
C VAL A 101 14.49 -7.95 4.80
N ASN A 102 15.01 -8.16 6.01
CA ASN A 102 15.09 -9.43 6.71
C ASN A 102 14.09 -9.43 7.87
N VAL A 103 13.26 -10.46 7.93
CA VAL A 103 12.40 -10.73 9.10
C VAL A 103 13.17 -11.61 10.06
N TRP A 104 13.35 -11.15 11.29
CA TRP A 104 14.16 -11.82 12.30
C TRP A 104 13.42 -11.91 13.63
N ASN A 105 13.85 -12.86 14.47
CA ASN A 105 13.30 -13.04 15.81
C ASN A 105 14.05 -12.17 16.83
N SER A 106 13.33 -11.23 17.45
CA SER A 106 13.80 -10.36 18.54
C SER A 106 12.84 -10.40 19.73
N GLY A 107 12.43 -11.61 20.16
CA GLY A 107 11.29 -11.80 21.07
C GLY A 107 9.94 -11.74 20.36
N GLY A 108 9.94 -12.06 19.06
CA GLY A 108 8.84 -11.85 18.11
C GLY A 108 9.38 -11.39 16.76
N ALA A 109 8.54 -11.44 15.72
CA ALA A 109 8.91 -10.99 14.39
C ALA A 109 9.19 -9.48 14.38
N LYS A 110 10.41 -9.11 13.98
CA LYS A 110 10.83 -7.74 13.69
C LYS A 110 11.43 -7.69 12.29
N VAL A 111 11.40 -6.52 11.68
CA VAL A 111 11.99 -6.30 10.36
C VAL A 111 13.19 -5.36 10.43
N ARG A 112 14.24 -5.71 9.71
CA ARG A 112 15.50 -4.96 9.59
C ARG A 112 15.98 -4.99 8.15
N LYS A 113 16.97 -4.18 7.78
CA LYS A 113 17.61 -4.23 6.47
C LYS A 113 18.31 -5.58 6.28
N ALA A 114 18.12 -6.17 5.11
CA ALA A 114 18.87 -7.35 4.68
C ALA A 114 20.31 -6.95 4.34
N ASP A 115 21.28 -7.83 4.57
CA ASP A 115 22.70 -7.51 4.42
C ASP A 115 23.50 -8.77 4.09
N ALA A 116 24.19 -8.76 2.95
CA ALA A 116 24.99 -9.90 2.52
C ALA A 116 26.24 -10.15 3.39
N THR A 117 26.66 -9.21 4.24
CA THR A 117 27.86 -9.39 5.07
C THR A 117 27.60 -10.15 6.36
N VAL A 118 26.33 -10.43 6.70
CA VAL A 118 25.96 -11.04 7.98
C VAL A 118 25.09 -12.28 7.74
N ALA A 119 25.56 -13.44 8.19
CA ALA A 119 24.77 -14.66 8.15
C ALA A 119 23.45 -14.50 8.94
N GLY A 120 22.32 -14.95 8.35
CA GLY A 120 20.99 -14.77 8.93
C GLY A 120 20.37 -13.39 8.67
N LYS A 121 20.94 -12.58 7.77
CA LYS A 121 20.37 -11.33 7.26
C LYS A 121 19.99 -11.42 5.77
N GLU A 122 19.64 -12.59 5.28
CA GLU A 122 19.05 -12.78 3.95
C GLU A 122 17.76 -11.96 3.78
N ALA A 123 17.48 -11.55 2.54
CA ALA A 123 16.26 -10.85 2.19
C ALA A 123 15.07 -11.82 2.21
N HIS A 124 14.02 -11.44 2.96
CA HIS A 124 12.72 -12.11 2.97
C HIS A 124 11.66 -11.31 2.20
N GLY A 125 11.90 -10.03 1.95
CA GLY A 125 10.97 -9.15 1.25
C GLY A 125 11.58 -7.77 1.00
N PHE A 126 10.72 -6.80 0.71
CA PHE A 126 11.10 -5.39 0.52
C PHE A 126 10.02 -4.44 1.06
N VAL A 127 10.34 -3.15 1.18
CA VAL A 127 9.38 -2.10 1.53
C VAL A 127 9.25 -1.08 0.40
N LEU A 128 8.05 -0.55 0.17
CA LEU A 128 7.78 0.50 -0.84
C LEU A 128 7.69 1.91 -0.23
N SER A 129 7.71 2.01 1.10
CA SER A 129 7.66 3.27 1.84
C SER A 129 8.70 3.28 2.95
N SER A 130 9.17 4.47 3.30
CA SER A 130 10.03 4.64 4.46
C SER A 130 9.29 4.31 5.76
N CYS A 131 9.96 3.70 6.71
CA CYS A 131 9.42 3.39 8.03
C CYS A 131 10.42 3.79 9.12
N ALA A 132 9.95 4.50 10.15
CA ALA A 132 10.79 4.81 11.31
C ALA A 132 10.99 3.57 12.18
N SER A 133 12.10 3.52 12.93
CA SER A 133 12.31 2.47 13.92
C SER A 133 11.16 2.45 14.94
N GLY A 134 10.71 1.25 15.31
CA GLY A 134 9.57 1.03 16.21
C GLY A 134 8.19 1.19 15.56
N SER A 135 8.10 1.65 14.30
CA SER A 135 6.85 1.76 13.56
C SER A 135 6.53 0.48 12.79
N SER A 136 5.27 0.29 12.39
CA SER A 136 4.89 -0.85 11.54
C SER A 136 5.26 -0.60 10.08
N ALA A 137 6.06 -1.48 9.50
CA ALA A 137 6.42 -1.48 8.09
C ALA A 137 5.51 -2.44 7.30
N SER A 138 5.14 -2.05 6.09
CA SER A 138 4.47 -2.94 5.12
C SER A 138 5.54 -3.68 4.31
N VAL A 139 5.77 -4.95 4.66
CA VAL A 139 6.78 -5.82 4.05
C VAL A 139 6.13 -6.65 2.95
N TYR A 140 6.58 -6.47 1.72
CA TYR A 140 6.15 -7.23 0.55
C TYR A 140 7.05 -8.47 0.41
N PHE A 141 6.47 -9.66 0.52
CA PHE A 141 7.20 -10.94 0.44
C PHE A 141 7.41 -11.42 -1.00
N GLU A 142 6.64 -10.89 -1.94
CA GLU A 142 6.77 -11.13 -3.38
C GLU A 142 6.34 -9.92 -4.21
N GLY A 143 6.59 -9.98 -5.51
CA GLY A 143 6.17 -8.95 -6.47
C GLY A 143 7.26 -7.94 -6.82
N THR A 144 6.85 -6.80 -7.39
CA THR A 144 7.80 -5.81 -7.93
C THR A 144 8.11 -4.70 -6.94
N ASN A 145 9.39 -4.58 -6.56
CA ASN A 145 9.92 -3.41 -5.86
C ASN A 145 10.11 -2.27 -6.87
N THR A 146 9.24 -1.26 -6.78
CA THR A 146 9.22 -0.07 -7.66
C THR A 146 9.92 1.15 -7.05
N ALA A 147 10.45 1.02 -5.82
CA ALA A 147 11.10 2.10 -5.09
C ALA A 147 12.64 2.04 -5.17
N VAL A 148 13.19 1.19 -6.05
CA VAL A 148 14.61 1.13 -6.37
C VAL A 148 14.98 2.07 -7.50
N THR A 149 16.27 2.41 -7.63
CA THR A 149 16.80 3.21 -8.73
C THR A 149 18.14 2.66 -9.21
N GLY A 150 18.59 3.11 -10.37
CA GLY A 150 19.93 2.79 -10.92
C GLY A 150 20.16 1.32 -11.26
N GLN A 151 19.09 0.52 -11.36
CA GLN A 151 19.22 -0.91 -11.67
C GLN A 151 19.55 -1.15 -13.13
N THR A 152 20.21 -2.27 -13.42
CA THR A 152 20.43 -2.75 -14.79
C THR A 152 19.62 -4.00 -15.01
N ALA A 153 18.86 -4.07 -16.10
CA ALA A 153 18.00 -5.20 -16.40
C ALA A 153 18.79 -6.52 -16.36
N GLY A 154 18.24 -7.52 -15.66
CA GLY A 154 18.90 -8.81 -15.43
C GLY A 154 18.91 -9.23 -13.96
N LYS A 155 19.66 -10.31 -13.66
CA LYS A 155 19.72 -10.90 -12.32
C LYS A 155 20.30 -9.92 -11.31
N VAL A 156 19.72 -9.87 -10.11
CA VAL A 156 20.21 -9.05 -9.00
C VAL A 156 20.46 -9.89 -7.75
N PHE A 157 21.46 -9.48 -6.98
CA PHE A 157 21.91 -10.13 -5.76
C PHE A 157 21.71 -9.23 -4.54
N LEU A 158 21.63 -9.82 -3.35
CA LEU A 158 21.69 -9.07 -2.10
C LEU A 158 23.03 -8.34 -2.00
N SER A 159 23.00 -7.03 -1.71
CA SER A 159 24.20 -6.21 -1.57
C SER A 159 24.87 -6.38 -0.21
N THR A 160 26.17 -6.11 -0.16
CA THR A 160 26.91 -5.90 1.09
C THR A 160 26.64 -4.53 1.71
N THR A 161 25.93 -3.65 1.02
CA THR A 161 25.33 -2.45 1.61
C THR A 161 23.92 -2.79 2.05
N ALA A 162 23.68 -2.70 3.36
CA ALA A 162 22.41 -3.10 3.96
C ALA A 162 21.20 -2.43 3.28
N GLY A 163 20.20 -3.24 2.95
CA GLY A 163 18.96 -2.82 2.29
C GLY A 163 19.01 -2.77 0.77
N LEU A 164 20.19 -2.89 0.14
CA LEU A 164 20.34 -2.65 -1.29
C LEU A 164 20.46 -3.94 -2.13
N ALA A 165 20.18 -3.79 -3.42
CA ALA A 165 20.50 -4.77 -4.45
C ALA A 165 21.86 -4.45 -5.11
N ALA A 166 22.52 -5.48 -5.62
CA ALA A 166 23.73 -5.38 -6.43
C ALA A 166 23.58 -6.16 -7.75
N SER A 167 24.20 -5.68 -8.83
CA SER A 167 24.22 -6.36 -10.13
C SER A 167 25.17 -7.55 -10.20
N ALA A 168 26.06 -7.69 -9.21
CA ALA A 168 27.03 -8.77 -9.08
C ALA A 168 26.94 -9.43 -7.70
N ALA A 169 27.25 -10.72 -7.65
CA ALA A 169 27.28 -11.48 -6.42
C ALA A 169 28.40 -10.97 -5.48
N PRO A 170 28.15 -10.85 -4.17
CA PRO A 170 29.19 -10.58 -3.18
C PRO A 170 30.37 -11.57 -3.26
N ALA A 171 31.60 -11.06 -3.19
CA ALA A 171 32.80 -11.86 -3.50
C ALA A 171 33.60 -12.35 -2.29
N SER A 172 33.49 -11.71 -1.12
CA SER A 172 34.27 -12.07 0.07
C SER A 172 33.76 -13.37 0.72
N SER A 173 34.69 -14.13 1.32
CA SER A 173 34.33 -15.27 2.19
C SER A 173 33.47 -14.79 3.35
N GLY A 174 32.50 -15.60 3.76
CA GLY A 174 31.51 -15.28 4.77
C GLY A 174 30.31 -14.47 4.27
N ASN A 175 30.37 -13.90 3.06
CA ASN A 175 29.23 -13.20 2.49
C ASN A 175 28.14 -14.18 2.06
N LEU A 176 26.89 -13.77 2.28
CA LEU A 176 25.70 -14.36 1.70
C LEU A 176 25.65 -14.05 0.20
N VAL A 177 25.53 -15.09 -0.61
CA VAL A 177 25.19 -15.01 -2.02
C VAL A 177 23.73 -15.41 -2.15
N GLN A 178 22.87 -14.40 -2.21
CA GLN A 178 21.44 -14.58 -2.44
C GLN A 178 21.04 -13.86 -3.72
N VAL A 179 20.38 -14.59 -4.63
CA VAL A 179 19.66 -13.97 -5.75
C VAL A 179 18.33 -13.48 -5.20
N ILE A 180 18.07 -12.18 -5.30
CA ILE A 180 16.84 -11.55 -4.78
C ILE A 180 15.83 -11.26 -5.90
N GLY A 181 16.11 -11.74 -7.12
CA GLY A 181 15.22 -11.64 -8.28
C GLY A 181 15.93 -11.10 -9.51
N PHE A 182 15.21 -10.32 -10.31
CA PHE A 182 15.74 -9.67 -11.50
C PHE A 182 15.17 -8.26 -11.71
N ALA A 183 16.01 -7.34 -12.15
CA ALA A 183 15.59 -6.01 -12.55
C ALA A 183 14.91 -6.07 -13.93
N THR A 184 13.76 -5.42 -14.05
CA THR A 184 13.03 -5.26 -15.32
C THR A 184 13.23 -3.88 -15.94
N SER A 185 13.68 -2.90 -15.15
CA SER A 185 14.06 -1.56 -15.58
C SER A 185 15.02 -0.93 -14.57
N ALA A 186 15.44 0.31 -14.79
CA ALA A 186 16.25 1.06 -13.82
C ALA A 186 15.54 1.32 -12.48
N SER A 187 14.21 1.23 -12.45
CA SER A 187 13.38 1.53 -11.29
C SER A 187 12.47 0.38 -10.85
N SER A 188 12.77 -0.85 -11.27
CA SER A 188 11.96 -2.01 -10.91
C SER A 188 12.77 -3.29 -10.80
N ILE A 189 12.62 -3.98 -9.66
CA ILE A 189 13.09 -5.34 -9.44
C ILE A 189 11.89 -6.23 -9.13
N ASN A 190 11.72 -7.31 -9.88
CA ASN A 190 10.78 -8.35 -9.51
C ASN A 190 11.44 -9.24 -8.46
N PHE A 191 11.00 -9.12 -7.20
CA PHE A 191 11.55 -9.85 -6.08
C PHE A 191 11.14 -11.31 -6.14
N GLN A 192 12.13 -12.17 -6.02
CA GLN A 192 11.96 -13.62 -5.89
C GLN A 192 12.98 -14.07 -4.85
N SER A 193 12.51 -14.56 -3.71
CA SER A 193 13.40 -15.07 -2.66
C SER A 193 14.12 -16.33 -3.16
N GLY A 194 15.35 -16.14 -3.63
CA GLY A 194 16.21 -17.23 -4.07
C GLY A 194 16.90 -17.92 -2.90
N PRO A 195 17.46 -19.13 -3.11
CA PRO A 195 18.25 -19.82 -2.11
C PRO A 195 19.48 -18.96 -1.73
N THR A 196 19.76 -18.92 -0.43
CA THR A 196 20.93 -18.22 0.12
C THR A 196 22.07 -19.21 0.32
N LEU A 197 23.23 -18.89 -0.24
CA LEU A 197 24.46 -19.65 -0.03
C LEU A 197 25.47 -18.79 0.74
N VAL A 198 26.19 -19.40 1.69
CA VAL A 198 27.32 -18.72 2.33
C VAL A 198 28.57 -19.03 1.52
N LYS A 199 29.32 -18.01 1.12
CA LYS A 199 30.57 -18.22 0.41
C LYS A 199 31.64 -18.73 1.39
N ALA A 200 32.25 -19.87 1.05
CA ALA A 200 33.40 -20.43 1.77
C ALA A 200 34.60 -19.48 1.72
#